data_AF-A0A315XZU6-F1
#
_entry.id   AF-A0A315XZU6-F1
#
_cell.length_a   1.000
_cell.length_b   1.000
_cell.length_c   1.000
_cell.angle_alpha   90.00
_cell.angle_beta   90.00
_cell.angle_gamma   90.00
#
_symmetry.space_group_name_H-M   'P 1'
#
loop_
_entity.id
_entity.type
_entity.pdbx_description
1 polymer ?
#
loop_
_entity_poly.entity_id
_entity_poly.type
_entity_poly.pdbx_seq_one_letter_code
_entity_poly.pdbx_strand_id
1 'polypeptide(L)'
;MYEQSEADRYQAQRSMEFALNRNLRSQEFAHNLSLLNRCKKHYSIMGIVYFIPLIIYFLVAFVFGFLTGSFTAALFALFECPLIAYLALKSFYSHKDMTLILLLATLFIVQAALFVLAPKEPQGIFKFNIAGKCSWIHLVMAVIEGSLAVWNIFTNITYHKLEEADGFPQFNERFFEQEMDKRGSAIKDPYQLEMERRMRTASDAMSDVGATGQEPVGYNSSHTTGQMDEI
;
A
#
# COMPACT_ATOMS: atom_id res chain seq x y z
N MET A 1 18.04 48.39 -21.26
CA MET A 1 16.77 48.57 -20.52
C MET A 1 15.63 47.68 -21.05
N TYR A 2 15.62 47.30 -22.34
CA TYR A 2 14.60 46.39 -22.91
C TYR A 2 14.81 44.90 -22.51
N GLU A 3 16.04 44.42 -22.46
CA GLU A 3 16.36 43.01 -22.13
C GLU A 3 15.99 42.59 -20.70
N GLN A 4 16.09 43.51 -19.74
CA GLN A 4 15.73 43.23 -18.34
C GLN A 4 14.22 42.95 -18.20
N SER A 5 13.38 43.60 -19.03
CA SER A 5 11.94 43.35 -19.06
C SER A 5 11.56 41.99 -19.65
N GLU A 6 12.38 41.37 -20.50
CA GLU A 6 12.11 40.05 -21.06
C GLU A 6 12.50 38.93 -20.09
N ALA A 7 13.65 39.08 -19.43
CA ALA A 7 14.08 38.18 -18.35
C ALA A 7 13.06 38.11 -17.21
N ASP A 8 12.53 39.27 -16.77
CA ASP A 8 11.53 39.32 -15.69
C ASP A 8 10.22 38.64 -16.08
N ARG A 9 9.77 38.81 -17.34
CA ARG A 9 8.58 38.14 -17.87
C ARG A 9 8.77 36.62 -17.95
N TYR A 10 9.95 36.17 -18.37
CA TYR A 10 10.28 34.75 -18.43
C TYR A 10 10.32 34.12 -17.02
N GLN A 11 10.94 34.79 -16.04
CA GLN A 11 10.94 34.33 -14.65
C GLN A 11 9.53 34.26 -14.07
N ALA A 12 8.69 35.26 -14.33
CA ALA A 12 7.30 35.27 -13.90
C ALA A 12 6.50 34.10 -14.50
N GLN A 13 6.63 33.85 -15.80
CA GLN A 13 5.99 32.71 -16.47
C GLN A 13 6.43 31.38 -15.86
N ARG A 14 7.74 31.19 -15.69
CA ARG A 14 8.31 29.97 -15.09
C ARG A 14 7.82 29.75 -13.66
N SER A 15 7.76 30.81 -12.85
CA SER A 15 7.25 30.74 -11.47
C SER A 15 5.76 30.35 -11.42
N MET A 16 4.97 30.84 -12.37
CA MET A 16 3.54 30.52 -12.50
C MET A 16 3.33 29.06 -12.92
N GLU A 17 4.11 28.56 -13.88
CA GLU A 17 4.09 27.15 -14.29
C GLU A 17 4.46 26.22 -13.14
N PHE A 18 5.49 26.55 -12.36
CA PHE A 18 5.86 25.78 -11.18
C PHE A 18 4.75 25.76 -10.13
N ALA A 19 4.14 26.91 -9.84
CA ALA A 19 3.03 26.99 -8.89
C ALA A 19 1.81 26.18 -9.36
N LEU A 20 1.51 26.19 -10.66
CA LEU A 20 0.43 25.40 -11.25
C LEU A 20 0.70 23.90 -11.12
N ASN A 21 1.89 23.45 -11.51
CA ASN A 21 2.29 22.04 -11.42
C ASN A 21 2.26 21.53 -9.98
N ARG A 22 2.70 22.37 -9.04
CA ARG A 22 2.64 22.09 -7.61
C ARG A 22 1.20 21.89 -7.13
N ASN A 23 0.31 22.81 -7.52
CA ASN A 23 -1.11 22.72 -7.16
C ASN A 23 -1.76 21.45 -7.74
N LEU A 24 -1.51 21.13 -9.01
CA LEU A 24 -2.03 19.92 -9.65
C LEU A 24 -1.56 18.65 -8.92
N ARG A 25 -0.25 18.55 -8.65
CA ARG A 25 0.33 17.41 -7.92
C ARG A 25 -0.23 17.30 -6.50
N SER A 26 -0.41 18.42 -5.80
CA SER A 26 -1.02 18.41 -4.46
C SER A 26 -2.46 17.88 -4.48
N GLN A 27 -3.22 18.19 -5.54
CA GLN A 27 -4.58 17.66 -5.73
C GLN A 27 -4.55 16.16 -6.04
N GLU A 28 -3.63 15.70 -6.89
CA GLU A 28 -3.44 14.29 -7.19
C GLU A 28 -3.08 13.49 -5.93
N PHE A 29 -2.16 13.99 -5.11
CA PHE A 29 -1.80 13.37 -3.84
C PHE A 29 -2.97 13.32 -2.85
N ALA A 30 -3.74 14.41 -2.71
CA ALA A 30 -4.92 14.41 -1.86
C ALA A 30 -5.98 13.38 -2.35
N HIS A 31 -6.17 13.30 -3.66
CA HIS A 31 -7.07 12.33 -4.28
C HIS A 31 -6.61 10.89 -4.02
N ASN A 32 -5.33 10.59 -4.28
CA ASN A 32 -4.75 9.26 -4.08
C ASN A 32 -4.76 8.83 -2.61
N LEU A 33 -4.49 9.76 -1.68
CA LEU A 33 -4.63 9.51 -0.25
C LEU A 33 -6.07 9.16 0.14
N SER A 34 -7.05 9.88 -0.45
CA SER A 34 -8.46 9.59 -0.21
C SER A 34 -8.86 8.19 -0.69
N LEU A 35 -8.33 7.76 -1.85
CA LEU A 35 -8.55 6.42 -2.38
C LEU A 35 -7.86 5.35 -1.52
N LEU A 36 -6.63 5.58 -1.07
CA LEU A 36 -5.92 4.67 -0.17
C LEU A 36 -6.68 4.48 1.15
N ASN A 37 -7.21 5.55 1.71
CA ASN A 37 -8.03 5.49 2.92
C ASN A 37 -9.32 4.69 2.69
N ARG A 38 -9.93 4.80 1.50
CA ARG A 38 -11.07 3.96 1.11
C ARG A 38 -10.68 2.49 0.99
N CYS A 39 -9.56 2.17 0.36
CA CYS A 39 -9.05 0.79 0.28
C CYS A 39 -8.82 0.19 1.68
N LYS A 40 -8.15 0.93 2.57
CA LYS A 40 -7.95 0.49 3.98
C LYS A 40 -9.27 0.25 4.70
N LYS A 41 -10.25 1.13 4.51
CA LYS A 41 -11.61 0.95 5.06
C LYS A 41 -12.28 -0.29 4.49
N HIS A 42 -12.19 -0.52 3.18
CA HIS A 42 -12.74 -1.73 2.55
C HIS A 42 -12.09 -2.99 3.10
N TYR A 43 -10.77 -3.05 3.25
CA TYR A 43 -10.09 -4.22 3.83
C TYR A 43 -10.54 -4.49 5.28
N SER A 44 -10.71 -3.45 6.09
CA SER A 44 -11.24 -3.59 7.45
C SER A 44 -12.67 -4.14 7.47
N ILE A 45 -13.53 -3.68 6.56
CA ILE A 45 -14.91 -4.17 6.44
C ILE A 45 -14.93 -5.61 5.93
N MET A 46 -14.15 -5.92 4.88
CA MET A 46 -14.05 -7.26 4.30
C MET A 46 -13.65 -8.29 5.33
N GLY A 47 -12.70 -7.98 6.21
CA GLY A 47 -12.32 -8.87 7.30
C GLY A 47 -13.48 -9.28 8.23
N ILE A 48 -14.50 -8.44 8.41
CA ILE A 48 -15.68 -8.80 9.20
C ILE A 48 -16.70 -9.56 8.34
N VAL A 49 -16.93 -9.07 7.13
CA VAL A 49 -17.97 -9.57 6.23
C VAL A 49 -17.64 -10.95 5.64
N TYR A 50 -16.36 -11.33 5.57
CA TYR A 50 -15.94 -12.70 5.21
C TYR A 50 -16.19 -13.73 6.33
N PHE A 51 -15.92 -13.38 7.59
CA PHE A 51 -15.92 -14.38 8.66
C PHE A 51 -17.33 -14.68 9.19
N ILE A 52 -18.23 -13.69 9.19
CA ILE A 52 -19.60 -13.87 9.70
C ILE A 52 -20.35 -14.95 8.90
N PRO A 53 -20.43 -14.88 7.55
CA PRO A 53 -21.13 -15.89 6.77
C PRO A 53 -20.46 -17.27 6.89
N LEU A 54 -19.13 -17.36 6.92
CA LEU A 54 -18.41 -18.62 7.12
C LEU A 54 -18.75 -19.30 8.45
N ILE A 55 -18.78 -18.53 9.55
CA ILE A 55 -19.16 -19.05 10.87
C ILE A 55 -20.61 -19.54 10.86
N ILE A 56 -21.52 -18.75 10.30
CA ILE A 56 -22.94 -19.12 10.20
C ILE A 56 -23.09 -20.39 9.37
N TYR A 57 -22.43 -20.46 8.21
CA TYR A 57 -22.47 -21.64 7.34
C TYR A 57 -21.95 -22.89 8.03
N PHE A 58 -20.81 -22.79 8.72
CA PHE A 58 -20.25 -23.91 9.48
C PHE A 58 -21.24 -24.43 10.53
N LEU A 59 -21.86 -23.54 11.32
CA LEU A 59 -22.85 -23.91 12.32
C LEU A 59 -24.10 -24.55 11.69
N VAL A 60 -24.61 -23.97 10.60
CA VAL A 60 -25.78 -24.49 9.89
C VAL A 60 -25.49 -25.87 9.31
N ALA A 61 -24.35 -26.06 8.66
CA ALA A 61 -23.94 -27.36 8.10
C ALA A 61 -23.80 -28.43 9.18
N PHE A 62 -23.23 -28.06 10.34
CA PHE A 62 -23.06 -28.98 11.46
C PHE A 62 -24.41 -29.39 12.08
N VAL A 63 -25.26 -28.42 12.44
CA VAL A 63 -26.60 -28.68 12.99
C VAL A 63 -27.44 -29.50 12.01
N PHE A 64 -27.37 -29.16 10.72
CA PHE A 64 -28.04 -29.91 9.67
C PHE A 64 -27.57 -31.37 9.60
N GLY A 65 -26.28 -31.62 9.77
CA GLY A 65 -25.74 -32.97 9.82
C GLY A 65 -26.31 -33.82 10.96
N PHE A 66 -26.45 -33.24 12.16
CA PHE A 66 -27.08 -33.93 13.30
C PHE A 66 -28.57 -34.20 13.08
N LEU A 67 -29.31 -33.23 12.56
CA LEU A 67 -30.75 -33.36 12.34
C LEU A 67 -31.09 -34.40 11.26
N THR A 68 -30.24 -34.52 10.24
CA THR A 68 -30.53 -35.32 9.06
C THR A 68 -29.80 -36.66 9.03
N GLY A 69 -28.74 -36.81 9.83
CA GLY A 69 -27.85 -37.97 9.82
C GLY A 69 -26.88 -38.02 8.64
N SER A 70 -26.87 -36.99 7.77
CA SER A 70 -25.89 -36.86 6.69
C SER A 70 -24.82 -35.83 7.04
N PHE A 71 -23.58 -36.30 7.19
CA PHE A 71 -22.46 -35.45 7.60
C PHE A 71 -21.63 -34.91 6.44
N THR A 72 -21.96 -35.21 5.19
CA THR A 72 -21.12 -34.82 4.03
C THR A 72 -20.89 -33.31 3.96
N ALA A 73 -21.94 -32.50 4.07
CA ALA A 73 -21.80 -31.05 4.03
C ALA A 73 -21.04 -30.51 5.26
N ALA A 74 -21.22 -31.12 6.43
CA ALA A 74 -20.46 -30.77 7.62
C ALA A 74 -18.97 -31.11 7.46
N LEU A 75 -18.64 -32.23 6.81
CA LEU A 75 -17.26 -32.61 6.47
C LEU A 75 -16.65 -31.64 5.46
N PHE A 76 -17.37 -31.26 4.40
CA PHE A 76 -16.91 -30.23 3.47
C PHE A 76 -16.65 -28.91 4.21
N ALA A 77 -17.62 -28.43 5.01
CA ALA A 77 -17.49 -27.19 5.77
C ALA A 77 -16.30 -27.21 6.75
N LEU A 78 -15.98 -28.37 7.33
CA LEU A 78 -14.84 -28.53 8.25
C LEU A 78 -13.48 -28.22 7.58
N PHE A 79 -13.32 -28.58 6.31
CA PHE A 79 -12.07 -28.30 5.57
C PHE A 79 -12.15 -27.00 4.78
N GLU A 80 -13.30 -26.72 4.20
CA GLU A 80 -13.53 -25.56 3.34
C GLU A 80 -13.52 -24.26 4.11
N CYS A 81 -14.22 -24.16 5.25
CA CYS A 81 -14.34 -22.88 5.97
C CYS A 81 -12.97 -22.36 6.44
N PRO A 82 -12.09 -23.17 7.06
CA PRO A 82 -10.73 -22.74 7.41
C PRO A 82 -9.89 -22.36 6.19
N LEU A 83 -10.04 -23.10 5.08
CA LEU A 83 -9.32 -22.81 3.84
C LEU A 83 -9.75 -21.47 3.24
N ILE A 84 -11.05 -21.22 3.10
CA ILE A 84 -11.58 -19.95 2.60
C ILE A 84 -11.19 -18.81 3.53
N ALA A 85 -11.31 -18.99 4.85
CA ALA A 85 -10.89 -17.98 5.82
C ALA A 85 -9.40 -17.63 5.67
N TYR A 86 -8.52 -18.62 5.51
CA TYR A 86 -7.09 -18.39 5.27
C TYR A 86 -6.82 -17.66 3.96
N LEU A 87 -7.50 -18.04 2.87
CA LEU A 87 -7.34 -17.41 1.56
C LEU A 87 -7.85 -15.97 1.56
N ALA A 88 -9.01 -15.72 2.17
CA ALA A 88 -9.55 -14.39 2.36
C ALA A 88 -8.59 -13.54 3.18
N LEU A 89 -8.13 -14.03 4.34
CA LEU A 89 -7.16 -13.34 5.19
C LEU A 89 -5.91 -12.93 4.41
N LYS A 90 -5.32 -13.88 3.69
CA LYS A 90 -4.12 -13.63 2.88
C LYS A 90 -4.37 -12.65 1.75
N SER A 91 -5.57 -12.66 1.17
CA SER A 91 -5.94 -11.73 0.11
C SER A 91 -5.90 -10.28 0.58
N PHE A 92 -6.59 -9.93 1.66
CA PHE A 92 -6.68 -8.52 2.08
C PHE A 92 -5.48 -8.05 2.93
N TYR A 93 -4.71 -8.95 3.54
CA TYR A 93 -3.46 -8.57 4.25
C TYR A 93 -2.23 -8.49 3.34
N SER A 94 -2.12 -9.39 2.35
CA SER A 94 -0.96 -9.42 1.45
C SER A 94 -1.27 -8.87 0.05
N HIS A 95 -2.50 -8.41 -0.19
CA HIS A 95 -2.95 -7.86 -1.47
C HIS A 95 -2.67 -8.82 -2.64
N LYS A 96 -2.87 -10.13 -2.45
CA LYS A 96 -2.54 -11.16 -3.46
C LYS A 96 -3.76 -11.61 -4.25
N ASP A 97 -3.88 -11.18 -5.49
CA ASP A 97 -5.01 -11.52 -6.38
C ASP A 97 -5.14 -13.03 -6.64
N MET A 98 -4.03 -13.75 -6.71
CA MET A 98 -4.02 -15.22 -6.89
C MET A 98 -4.79 -15.95 -5.79
N THR A 99 -4.83 -15.41 -4.58
CA THR A 99 -5.58 -16.03 -3.46
C THR A 99 -7.10 -15.89 -3.63
N LEU A 100 -7.57 -14.81 -4.28
CA LEU A 100 -8.99 -14.61 -4.59
C LEU A 100 -9.46 -15.51 -5.72
N ILE A 101 -8.62 -15.70 -6.74
CA ILE A 101 -8.89 -16.65 -7.82
C ILE A 101 -8.99 -18.07 -7.25
N LEU A 102 -8.07 -18.43 -6.35
CA LEU A 102 -8.09 -19.74 -5.71
C LEU A 102 -9.32 -19.92 -4.81
N LEU A 103 -9.72 -18.89 -4.07
CA LEU A 103 -10.96 -18.88 -3.28
C LEU A 103 -12.19 -19.14 -4.16
N LEU A 104 -12.33 -18.42 -5.28
CA LEU A 104 -13.43 -18.63 -6.23
C LEU A 104 -13.42 -20.05 -6.82
N ALA A 105 -12.24 -20.56 -7.16
CA ALA A 105 -12.09 -21.93 -7.65
C ALA A 105 -12.49 -22.96 -6.58
N THR A 106 -12.10 -22.77 -5.32
CA THR A 106 -12.51 -23.63 -4.20
C THR A 106 -14.04 -23.65 -4.05
N LEU A 107 -14.68 -22.49 -4.00
CA LEU A 107 -16.15 -22.39 -3.92
C LEU A 107 -16.83 -23.13 -5.07
N PHE A 108 -16.34 -22.98 -6.30
CA PHE A 108 -16.90 -23.65 -7.46
C PHE A 108 -16.72 -25.17 -7.41
N ILE A 109 -15.53 -25.64 -7.04
CA ILE A 109 -15.22 -27.07 -6.92
C ILE A 109 -16.08 -27.72 -5.84
N VAL A 110 -16.22 -27.09 -4.67
CA VAL A 110 -17.05 -27.62 -3.59
C VAL A 110 -18.52 -27.62 -3.99
N GLN A 111 -19.01 -26.55 -4.62
CA GLN A 111 -20.38 -26.51 -5.14
C GLN A 111 -20.65 -27.64 -6.15
N ALA A 112 -19.74 -27.86 -7.10
CA ALA A 112 -19.84 -28.93 -8.08
C ALA A 112 -19.81 -30.31 -7.43
N ALA A 113 -18.92 -30.52 -6.45
CA ALA A 113 -18.85 -31.76 -5.68
C ALA A 113 -20.15 -32.02 -4.91
N LEU A 114 -20.70 -31.00 -4.23
CA LEU A 114 -21.98 -31.12 -3.54
C LEU A 114 -23.12 -31.43 -4.51
N PHE A 115 -23.17 -30.85 -5.70
CA PHE A 115 -24.19 -31.20 -6.70
C PHE A 115 -24.10 -32.65 -7.20
N VAL A 116 -22.90 -33.21 -7.30
CA VAL A 116 -22.68 -34.60 -7.77
C VAL A 116 -22.88 -35.62 -6.66
N LEU A 117 -22.47 -35.30 -5.44
CA LEU A 117 -22.54 -36.19 -4.27
C LEU A 117 -23.92 -36.17 -3.62
N ALA A 118 -24.61 -35.02 -3.61
CA ALA A 118 -25.91 -34.89 -2.97
C ALA A 118 -26.95 -35.93 -3.43
N PRO A 119 -27.13 -36.21 -4.73
CA PRO A 119 -28.11 -37.20 -5.18
C PRO A 119 -27.78 -38.65 -4.78
N LYS A 120 -26.53 -38.93 -4.40
CA LYS A 120 -26.02 -40.28 -4.11
C LYS A 120 -26.04 -40.62 -2.63
N GLU A 121 -26.39 -39.67 -1.77
CA GLU A 121 -26.43 -39.91 -0.34
C GLU A 121 -27.61 -40.80 0.06
N PRO A 122 -27.40 -41.69 1.06
CA PRO A 122 -28.51 -42.43 1.64
C PRO A 122 -29.49 -41.43 2.22
N GLN A 123 -30.74 -41.48 1.76
CA GLN A 123 -31.82 -40.74 2.39
C GLN A 123 -31.89 -41.20 3.84
N GLY A 124 -31.52 -40.32 4.77
CA GLY A 124 -31.53 -40.62 6.20
C GLY A 124 -32.93 -40.94 6.71
N ILE A 125 -33.08 -40.96 8.04
CA ILE A 125 -34.34 -41.29 8.74
C ILE A 125 -35.54 -40.47 8.22
N PHE A 126 -35.27 -39.26 7.77
CA PHE A 126 -36.21 -38.37 7.11
C PHE A 126 -36.06 -38.49 5.59
N LYS A 127 -37.07 -39.02 4.88
CA LYS A 127 -37.14 -39.10 3.39
C LYS A 127 -37.23 -37.74 2.68
N PHE A 128 -36.61 -36.71 3.23
CA PHE A 128 -36.47 -35.43 2.58
C PHE A 128 -35.28 -35.51 1.60
N ASN A 129 -35.35 -34.81 0.48
CA ASN A 129 -34.20 -34.62 -0.41
C ASN A 129 -33.20 -33.65 0.28
N ILE A 130 -32.57 -34.16 1.33
CA ILE A 130 -31.74 -33.49 2.33
C ILE A 130 -30.54 -32.82 1.64
N ALA A 131 -29.92 -33.54 0.73
CA ALA A 131 -28.68 -33.08 0.10
C ALA A 131 -28.90 -32.00 -0.97
N GLY A 132 -30.07 -31.99 -1.64
CA GLY A 132 -30.46 -30.88 -2.51
C GLY A 132 -30.54 -29.55 -1.75
N LYS A 133 -31.09 -29.55 -0.53
CA LYS A 133 -31.19 -28.33 0.30
C LYS A 133 -29.84 -27.85 0.80
N CYS A 134 -28.92 -28.76 1.14
CA CYS A 134 -27.59 -28.36 1.58
C CYS A 134 -26.75 -27.76 0.45
N SER A 135 -26.91 -28.28 -0.79
CA SER A 135 -26.33 -27.68 -1.99
C SER A 135 -26.85 -26.25 -2.23
N TRP A 136 -28.14 -25.99 -1.96
CA TRP A 136 -28.70 -24.62 -2.03
C TRP A 136 -28.15 -23.68 -0.96
N ILE A 137 -27.97 -24.15 0.27
CA ILE A 137 -27.36 -23.35 1.35
C ILE A 137 -25.92 -22.98 0.98
N HIS A 138 -25.14 -23.96 0.52
CA HIS A 138 -23.78 -23.70 0.04
C HIS A 138 -23.78 -22.76 -1.17
N LEU A 139 -24.75 -22.87 -2.10
CA LEU A 139 -24.85 -21.97 -3.24
C LEU A 139 -25.08 -20.52 -2.81
N VAL A 140 -25.97 -20.27 -1.85
CA VAL A 140 -26.19 -18.93 -1.30
C VAL A 140 -24.90 -18.39 -0.68
N MET A 141 -24.18 -19.22 0.07
CA MET A 141 -22.89 -18.87 0.64
C MET A 141 -21.84 -18.58 -0.43
N ALA A 142 -21.74 -19.41 -1.45
CA ALA A 142 -20.81 -19.21 -2.57
C ALA A 142 -21.10 -17.93 -3.35
N VAL A 143 -22.37 -17.53 -3.46
CA VAL A 143 -22.76 -16.24 -4.07
C VAL A 143 -22.35 -15.07 -3.19
N ILE A 144 -22.57 -15.15 -1.86
CA ILE A 144 -22.15 -14.10 -0.92
C ILE A 144 -20.62 -13.97 -0.95
N GLU A 145 -19.89 -15.04 -0.68
CA GLU A 145 -18.42 -15.07 -0.65
C GLU A 145 -17.80 -14.73 -2.00
N GLY A 146 -18.39 -15.21 -3.09
CA GLY A 146 -17.96 -14.89 -4.44
C GLY A 146 -18.13 -13.41 -4.76
N SER A 147 -19.23 -12.78 -4.34
CA SER A 147 -19.44 -11.34 -4.52
C SER A 147 -18.41 -10.51 -3.73
N LEU A 148 -18.08 -10.93 -2.51
CA LEU A 148 -17.03 -10.31 -1.71
C LEU A 148 -15.65 -10.47 -2.35
N ALA A 149 -15.37 -11.64 -2.95
CA ALA A 149 -14.12 -11.89 -3.65
C ALA A 149 -13.95 -10.97 -4.85
N VAL A 150 -15.01 -10.78 -5.63
CA VAL A 150 -15.00 -9.82 -6.75
C VAL A 150 -14.79 -8.39 -6.26
N TRP A 151 -15.47 -7.97 -5.18
CA TRP A 151 -15.23 -6.65 -4.59
C TRP A 151 -13.78 -6.50 -4.09
N ASN A 152 -13.21 -7.54 -3.49
CA ASN A 152 -11.82 -7.54 -3.04
C ASN A 152 -10.84 -7.42 -4.22
N ILE A 153 -11.09 -8.10 -5.34
CA ILE A 153 -10.28 -7.94 -6.58
C ILE A 153 -10.26 -6.47 -7.01
N PHE A 154 -11.42 -5.80 -7.08
CA PHE A 154 -11.46 -4.38 -7.46
C PHE A 154 -10.70 -3.47 -6.47
N THR A 155 -10.74 -3.82 -5.19
CA THR A 155 -10.02 -3.08 -4.14
C THR A 155 -8.50 -3.29 -4.29
N ASN A 156 -8.04 -4.51 -4.56
CA ASN A 156 -6.63 -4.81 -4.84
C ASN A 156 -6.12 -4.14 -6.12
N ILE A 157 -6.89 -4.17 -7.20
CA ILE A 157 -6.52 -3.46 -8.44
C ILE A 157 -6.35 -1.96 -8.16
N THR A 158 -7.24 -1.38 -7.37
CA THR A 158 -7.12 0.04 -6.97
C THR A 158 -5.90 0.27 -6.09
N TYR A 159 -5.61 -0.65 -5.17
CA TYR A 159 -4.44 -0.59 -4.31
C TYR A 159 -3.13 -0.68 -5.11
N HIS A 160 -3.00 -1.60 -6.07
CA HIS A 160 -1.81 -1.71 -6.91
C HIS A 160 -1.61 -0.49 -7.80
N LYS A 161 -2.69 0.10 -8.34
CA LYS A 161 -2.59 1.39 -9.04
C LYS A 161 -2.07 2.52 -8.16
N LEU A 162 -2.42 2.51 -6.87
CA LEU A 162 -1.92 3.48 -5.90
C LEU A 162 -0.47 3.18 -5.50
N GLU A 163 -0.07 1.91 -5.46
CA GLU A 163 1.31 1.47 -5.19
C GLU A 163 2.28 1.92 -6.31
N GLU A 164 1.81 1.92 -7.56
CA GLU A 164 2.56 2.44 -8.72
C GLU A 164 2.59 3.98 -8.79
N ALA A 165 1.75 4.68 -8.02
CA ALA A 165 1.64 6.13 -8.07
C ALA A 165 2.72 6.84 -7.23
N ASP A 166 3.14 8.02 -7.69
CA ASP A 166 4.13 8.84 -7.01
C ASP A 166 3.71 9.20 -5.56
N GLY A 167 4.68 9.12 -4.65
CA GLY A 167 4.48 9.49 -3.24
C GLY A 167 3.80 8.42 -2.38
N PHE A 168 3.46 7.25 -2.92
CA PHE A 168 2.97 6.12 -2.12
C PHE A 168 3.97 5.74 -1.00
N PRO A 169 3.53 5.38 0.21
CA PRO A 169 2.14 5.30 0.69
C PRO A 169 1.60 6.59 1.32
N GLN A 170 2.43 7.63 1.44
CA GLN A 170 2.11 8.81 2.25
C GLN A 170 1.40 9.92 1.45
N PHE A 171 1.56 9.93 0.12
CA PHE A 171 1.07 10.94 -0.82
C PHE A 171 1.32 12.35 -0.30
N ASN A 172 2.58 12.65 -0.01
CA ASN A 172 3.00 13.95 0.49
C ASN A 172 4.17 14.48 -0.35
N GLU A 173 4.00 15.71 -0.83
CA GLU A 173 4.98 16.41 -1.65
C GLU A 173 6.35 16.51 -1.00
N ARG A 174 6.42 16.83 0.30
CA ARG A 174 7.70 16.95 1.00
C ARG A 174 8.46 15.63 1.07
N PHE A 175 7.75 14.52 1.25
CA PHE A 175 8.38 13.20 1.31
C PHE A 175 8.82 12.74 -0.08
N PHE A 176 8.02 13.03 -1.09
CA PHE A 176 8.36 12.73 -2.48
C PHE A 176 9.60 13.52 -2.95
N GLU A 177 9.68 14.82 -2.65
CA GLU A 177 10.86 15.65 -2.95
C GLU A 177 12.12 15.09 -2.28
N GLN A 178 12.03 14.71 -1.00
CA GLN A 178 13.15 14.09 -0.28
C GLN A 178 13.59 12.75 -0.89
N GLU A 179 12.64 11.94 -1.35
CA GLU A 179 12.94 10.66 -1.99
C GLU A 179 13.58 10.85 -3.36
N MET A 180 13.09 11.82 -4.14
CA MET A 180 13.68 12.22 -5.42
C MET A 180 15.10 12.78 -5.26
N ASP A 181 15.34 13.61 -4.26
CA ASP A 181 16.68 14.13 -3.95
C ASP A 181 17.65 13.01 -3.58
N LYS A 182 17.20 12.05 -2.76
CA LYS A 182 18.00 10.86 -2.42
C LYS A 182 18.33 10.02 -3.65
N ARG A 183 17.34 9.69 -4.49
CA ARG A 183 17.55 8.91 -5.72
C ARG A 183 18.43 9.65 -6.72
N GLY A 184 18.22 10.96 -6.89
CA GLY A 184 19.03 11.82 -7.73
C GLY A 184 20.49 11.88 -7.24
N SER A 185 20.71 11.97 -5.93
CA SER A 185 22.06 11.94 -5.36
C SER A 185 22.79 10.60 -5.56
N ALA A 186 22.05 9.48 -5.63
CA ALA A 186 22.63 8.16 -5.86
C ALA A 186 23.03 7.91 -7.34
N ILE A 187 22.43 8.64 -8.28
CA ILE A 187 22.70 8.54 -9.73
C ILE A 187 23.77 9.55 -10.17
N LYS A 188 24.08 10.56 -9.34
CA LYS A 188 25.14 11.52 -9.64
C LYS A 188 26.47 10.81 -9.81
N ASP A 189 27.12 11.10 -10.94
CA ASP A 189 28.47 10.67 -11.24
C ASP A 189 29.41 11.15 -10.11
N PRO A 190 30.39 10.36 -9.63
CA PRO A 190 31.20 10.72 -8.45
C PRO A 190 31.91 12.07 -8.62
N TYR A 191 32.23 12.43 -9.86
CA TYR A 191 32.81 13.72 -10.22
C TYR A 191 31.87 14.91 -9.98
N GLN A 192 30.57 14.76 -10.26
CA GLN A 192 29.59 15.81 -10.01
C GLN A 192 29.36 16.00 -8.51
N LEU A 193 29.34 14.91 -7.75
CA LEU A 193 29.29 14.94 -6.28
C LEU A 193 30.49 15.64 -5.67
N GLU A 194 31.70 15.34 -6.14
CA GLU A 194 32.96 15.94 -5.68
C GLU A 194 33.01 17.44 -5.99
N MET A 195 32.57 17.84 -7.19
CA MET A 195 32.52 19.25 -7.60
C MET A 195 31.50 20.05 -6.76
N GLU A 196 30.30 19.50 -6.56
CA GLU A 196 29.24 20.12 -5.77
C GLU A 196 29.64 20.25 -4.29
N ARG A 197 30.36 19.25 -3.75
CA ARG A 197 30.97 19.31 -2.42
C ARG A 197 31.98 20.44 -2.32
N ARG A 198 32.90 20.57 -3.29
CA ARG A 198 33.90 21.65 -3.31
C ARG A 198 33.27 23.03 -3.42
N MET A 199 32.22 23.17 -4.23
CA MET A 199 31.47 24.43 -4.33
C MET A 199 30.78 24.80 -3.01
N ARG A 200 30.16 23.84 -2.30
CA ARG A 200 29.59 24.08 -0.95
C ARG A 200 30.64 24.52 0.06
N THR A 201 31.79 23.85 0.11
CA THR A 201 32.85 24.26 1.05
C THR A 201 33.40 25.64 0.72
N ALA A 202 33.48 26.01 -0.57
CA ALA A 202 33.92 27.33 -1.00
C ALA A 202 32.88 28.42 -0.68
N SER A 203 31.58 28.14 -0.80
CA SER A 203 30.53 29.10 -0.43
C SER A 203 30.48 29.35 1.07
N ASP A 204 30.66 28.30 1.89
CA ASP A 204 30.71 28.43 3.35
C ASP A 204 31.95 29.22 3.78
N ALA A 205 33.10 28.98 3.13
CA ALA A 205 34.33 29.73 3.38
C ALA A 205 34.22 31.24 3.04
N MET A 206 33.44 31.63 2.03
CA MET A 206 33.20 33.05 1.74
C MET A 206 32.12 33.68 2.63
N SER A 207 31.20 32.89 3.18
CA SER A 207 30.20 33.35 4.15
C SER A 207 30.85 33.81 5.46
N ASP A 208 31.92 33.14 5.90
CA ASP A 208 32.65 33.51 7.13
C ASP A 208 33.59 34.72 6.96
N VAL A 209 33.93 35.10 5.73
CA VAL A 209 34.80 36.26 5.46
C VAL A 209 34.04 37.59 5.55
N GLY A 210 32.71 37.57 5.59
CA GLY A 210 31.86 38.77 5.68
C GLY A 210 31.50 39.23 7.10
N ALA A 211 31.79 38.43 8.14
CA ALA A 211 31.27 38.66 9.50
C ALA A 211 32.29 39.18 10.52
N THR A 212 33.54 39.46 10.13
CA THR A 212 34.53 40.08 11.03
C THR A 212 34.59 41.59 10.83
N GLY A 213 33.58 42.28 11.36
CA GLY A 213 33.75 43.66 11.81
C GLY A 213 34.68 43.67 13.03
N GLN A 214 35.99 43.63 12.83
CA GLN A 214 36.97 43.86 13.88
C GLN A 214 37.73 45.16 13.60
N GLU A 215 37.51 46.14 14.48
CA GLU A 215 38.32 47.36 14.60
C GLU A 215 39.82 47.02 14.77
N PRO A 216 40.73 47.86 14.28
CA PRO A 216 42.16 47.60 14.35
C PRO A 216 42.66 47.76 15.79
N VAL A 217 42.88 46.65 16.48
CA VAL A 217 43.53 46.60 17.80
C VAL A 217 45.02 46.90 17.66
N GLY A 218 45.45 47.92 18.40
CA GLY A 218 46.80 48.47 18.39
C GLY A 218 47.91 47.45 18.64
N TYR A 219 48.97 47.58 17.84
CA TYR A 219 50.20 46.81 17.91
C TYR A 219 51.01 47.22 19.15
N ASN A 220 51.04 46.37 20.19
CA ASN A 220 51.97 46.50 21.30
C ASN A 220 53.11 45.50 21.14
N SER A 221 54.31 46.02 20.93
CA SER A 221 55.56 45.29 20.89
C SER A 221 55.90 44.76 22.29
N SER A 222 55.97 43.45 22.44
CA SER A 222 56.75 42.84 23.52
C SER A 222 57.61 41.72 22.94
N HIS A 223 58.88 42.06 22.85
CA HIS A 223 59.99 41.19 22.51
C HIS A 223 60.08 40.08 23.56
N THR A 224 60.02 38.81 23.17
CA THR A 224 60.51 37.70 24.00
C THR A 224 61.40 36.81 23.13
N THR A 225 62.68 36.87 23.42
CA THR A 225 63.77 36.08 22.82
C THR A 225 63.95 34.78 23.59
N GLY A 226 64.22 33.68 22.88
CA GLY A 226 64.67 32.39 23.41
C GLY A 226 63.84 31.23 22.86
N GLN A 227 64.39 30.11 22.41
CA GLN A 227 65.76 29.60 22.38
C GLN A 227 65.74 28.45 21.35
N MET A 228 66.68 28.40 20.42
CA MET A 228 66.93 27.19 19.62
C MET A 228 67.63 26.18 20.54
N ASP A 229 67.21 24.91 20.47
CA ASP A 229 68.06 23.78 20.83
C ASP A 229 67.75 22.60 19.87
N GLU A 230 68.82 22.22 19.14
CA GLU A 230 69.33 20.89 18.73
C GLU A 230 68.35 19.87 18.11
N ILE A 231 68.58 19.26 16.93
CA ILE A 231 69.81 18.71 16.31
C ILE A 231 69.81 18.95 14.78
#